data_AF-A0A9P8JYI9-F1
#
_entry.id   AF-A0A9P8JYI9-F1
#
_cell.length_a   1.000
_cell.length_b   1.000
_cell.length_c   1.000
_cell.angle_alpha   90.00
_cell.angle_beta   90.00
_cell.angle_gamma   90.00
#
_symmetry.space_group_name_H-M   'P 1'
#
loop_
_entity.id
_entity.type
_entity.pdbx_description
1 polymer ?
#
loop_
_entity_poly.entity_id
_entity_poly.type
_entity_poly.pdbx_seq_one_letter_code
_entity_poly.pdbx_strand_id
1 'polypeptide(L)'
;MDTANNKADTIERQFQEDNHGIWGWAIYRCTYSSDRDRADLMLRPSFYIQESLQEHNGLDMMESLNYQVLEDEALFDAAKPATVREHFRQWGQDAPQREQGVAAMRSQRYNFCVHIDEEALQSIISGPPPPGDGLGTGYVNLVCLEMLGGVRAESETDDTKLDRC
;
A
#
# COMPACT_ATOMS: atom_id res chain seq x y z
N MET A 1 -6.71 -25.58 -20.70
CA MET A 1 -6.75 -24.74 -19.49
C MET A 1 -5.42 -24.02 -19.48
N ASP A 2 -5.39 -22.81 -20.02
CA ASP A 2 -4.18 -22.00 -20.05
C ASP A 2 -4.03 -21.34 -18.69
N THR A 3 -3.15 -21.89 -17.86
CA THR A 3 -2.61 -21.30 -16.62
C THR A 3 -1.70 -20.09 -16.90
N ALA A 4 -1.92 -19.39 -18.02
CA ALA A 4 -0.97 -18.43 -18.56
C ALA A 4 -1.30 -16.97 -18.27
N ASN A 5 -2.40 -16.62 -17.57
CA ASN A 5 -2.80 -15.21 -17.45
C ASN A 5 -3.83 -14.90 -16.35
N ASN A 6 -3.67 -15.39 -15.11
CA ASN A 6 -4.33 -14.70 -14.00
C ASN A 6 -3.45 -13.51 -13.54
N LYS A 7 -4.05 -12.49 -12.90
CA LYS A 7 -3.29 -11.29 -12.49
C LYS A 7 -2.24 -11.59 -11.42
N ALA A 8 -2.48 -12.57 -10.55
CA ALA A 8 -1.55 -12.98 -9.50
C ALA A 8 -0.26 -13.58 -10.10
N ASP A 9 -0.38 -14.49 -11.08
CA ASP A 9 0.77 -15.07 -11.81
C ASP A 9 1.64 -13.99 -12.46
N THR A 10 1.01 -12.92 -12.95
CA THR A 10 1.73 -11.78 -13.56
C THR A 10 2.53 -11.02 -12.52
N ILE A 11 1.95 -10.80 -11.33
CA ILE A 11 2.62 -10.11 -10.23
C ILE A 11 3.76 -10.96 -9.68
N GLU A 12 3.54 -12.26 -9.46
CA GLU A 12 4.58 -13.18 -9.00
C GLU A 12 5.76 -13.26 -9.95
N ARG A 13 5.50 -13.42 -11.26
CA ARG A 13 6.57 -13.43 -12.26
C ARG A 13 7.38 -12.14 -12.22
N GLN A 14 6.73 -10.99 -12.04
CA GLN A 14 7.42 -9.72 -11.91
C GLN A 14 8.28 -9.64 -10.64
N PHE A 15 7.80 -10.16 -9.50
CA PHE A 15 8.61 -10.26 -8.28
C PHE A 15 9.83 -11.16 -8.47
N GLN A 16 9.66 -12.31 -9.14
CA GLN A 16 10.78 -13.21 -9.46
C GLN A 16 11.80 -12.56 -10.38
N GLU A 17 11.36 -11.88 -11.45
CA GLU A 17 12.23 -11.13 -12.37
C GLU A 17 13.04 -10.03 -11.65
N ASP A 18 12.41 -9.35 -10.69
CA ASP A 18 13.04 -8.28 -9.91
C ASP A 18 13.88 -8.82 -8.73
N ASN A 19 13.89 -10.16 -8.49
CA ASN A 19 14.47 -10.83 -7.32
C ASN A 19 13.93 -10.30 -6.00
N HIS A 20 12.62 -10.03 -5.93
CA HIS A 20 11.94 -9.56 -4.73
C HIS A 20 11.24 -10.71 -4.03
N GLY A 21 11.47 -10.85 -2.73
CA GLY A 21 10.89 -11.88 -1.87
C GLY A 21 9.76 -11.37 -0.96
N ILE A 22 9.57 -10.05 -0.86
CA ILE A 22 8.48 -9.44 -0.09
C ILE A 22 7.72 -8.41 -0.91
N TRP A 23 6.42 -8.29 -0.64
CA TRP A 23 5.55 -7.27 -1.22
C TRP A 23 4.61 -6.68 -0.17
N GLY A 24 3.80 -5.70 -0.55
CA GLY A 24 2.94 -4.94 0.37
C GLY A 24 3.32 -3.47 0.43
N TRP A 25 3.00 -2.83 1.55
CA TRP A 25 3.07 -1.37 1.68
C TRP A 25 3.97 -0.93 2.82
N ALA A 26 4.68 0.18 2.61
CA ALA A 26 5.16 1.01 3.71
C ALA A 26 3.98 1.84 4.23
N ILE A 27 3.73 1.77 5.54
CA ILE A 27 2.60 2.44 6.20
C ILE A 27 3.13 3.40 7.25
N TYR A 28 2.82 4.69 7.11
CA TYR A 28 3.12 5.71 8.10
C TYR A 28 1.95 5.87 9.05
N ARG A 29 2.20 5.59 10.32
CA ARG A 29 1.27 5.89 11.40
C ARG A 29 1.45 7.35 11.81
N CYS A 30 0.44 8.17 11.53
CA CYS A 30 0.43 9.60 11.86
C CYS A 30 -0.65 9.98 12.87
N THR A 31 -1.26 8.98 13.52
CA THR A 31 -2.12 9.14 14.69
C THR A 31 -1.82 8.05 15.72
N TYR A 32 -1.81 8.46 16.99
CA TYR A 32 -1.47 7.62 18.13
C TYR A 32 -2.60 7.56 19.17
N SER A 33 -3.81 7.98 18.79
CA SER A 33 -4.98 8.06 19.67
C SER A 33 -5.47 6.70 20.19
N SER A 34 -5.35 5.61 19.40
CA SER A 34 -5.79 4.27 19.79
C SER A 34 -5.03 3.15 19.04
N ASP A 35 -4.38 2.26 19.79
CA ASP A 35 -3.74 1.06 19.22
C ASP A 35 -4.76 0.02 18.74
N ARG A 36 -5.96 0.03 19.31
CA ARG A 36 -7.06 -0.85 18.90
C ARG A 36 -7.54 -0.50 17.50
N ASP A 37 -7.77 0.79 17.28
CA ASP A 37 -8.30 1.30 16.01
C ASP A 37 -7.28 1.04 14.89
N ARG A 38 -5.99 1.16 15.21
CA ARG A 38 -4.89 0.75 14.33
C ARG A 38 -4.93 -0.74 14.00
N ALA A 39 -5.16 -1.61 14.98
CA ALA A 39 -5.25 -3.05 14.73
C ALA A 39 -6.44 -3.38 13.81
N ASP A 40 -7.60 -2.76 14.05
CA ASP A 40 -8.81 -2.95 13.24
C ASP A 40 -8.59 -2.48 11.79
N LEU A 41 -7.90 -1.36 11.61
CA LEU A 41 -7.46 -0.88 10.30
C LEU A 41 -6.59 -1.91 9.57
N MET A 42 -5.61 -2.53 10.23
CA MET A 42 -4.71 -3.50 9.61
C MET A 42 -5.38 -4.82 9.23
N LEU A 43 -6.49 -5.17 9.89
CA LEU A 43 -7.27 -6.36 9.56
C LEU A 43 -8.02 -6.23 8.23
N ARG A 44 -8.48 -5.03 7.87
CA ARG A 44 -9.32 -4.82 6.69
C ARG A 44 -8.57 -5.07 5.35
N PRO A 45 -7.41 -4.45 5.08
CA PRO A 45 -6.65 -4.75 3.86
C PRO A 45 -6.29 -6.23 3.78
N SER A 46 -5.92 -6.86 4.89
CA SER A 46 -5.57 -8.27 4.93
C SER A 46 -6.73 -9.18 4.49
N PHE A 47 -7.95 -8.88 4.96
CA PHE A 47 -9.16 -9.60 4.53
C PHE A 47 -9.39 -9.47 3.02
N TYR A 48 -9.39 -8.24 2.50
CA TYR A 48 -9.69 -7.98 1.10
C TYR A 48 -8.61 -8.43 0.12
N ILE A 49 -7.35 -8.36 0.53
CA ILE A 49 -6.23 -8.92 -0.24
C ILE A 49 -6.39 -10.44 -0.32
N GLN A 50 -6.69 -11.10 0.79
CA GLN A 50 -6.91 -12.55 0.78
C GLN A 50 -8.11 -12.94 -0.11
N GLU A 51 -9.23 -12.23 0.00
CA GLU A 51 -10.42 -12.45 -0.85
C GLU A 51 -10.08 -12.29 -2.34
N SER A 52 -9.40 -11.19 -2.71
CA SER A 52 -9.00 -10.93 -4.09
C SER A 52 -8.01 -11.95 -4.63
N LEU A 53 -7.03 -12.37 -3.82
CA LEU A 53 -6.07 -13.40 -4.22
C LEU A 53 -6.74 -14.77 -4.36
N GLN A 54 -7.70 -15.10 -3.51
CA GLN A 54 -8.47 -16.35 -3.61
C GLN A 54 -9.23 -16.43 -4.94
N GLU A 55 -9.84 -15.33 -5.40
CA GLU A 55 -10.50 -15.27 -6.72
C GLU A 55 -9.52 -15.46 -7.89
N HIS A 56 -8.22 -15.26 -7.67
CA HIS A 56 -7.18 -15.31 -8.68
C HIS A 56 -6.22 -16.49 -8.48
N ASN A 57 -6.54 -17.44 -7.59
CA ASN A 57 -5.69 -18.58 -7.22
C ASN A 57 -4.27 -18.21 -6.76
N GLY A 58 -4.06 -17.01 -6.20
CA GLY A 58 -2.76 -16.49 -5.76
C GLY A 58 -2.58 -16.47 -4.24
N LEU A 59 -3.18 -17.41 -3.52
CA LEU A 59 -3.12 -17.41 -2.05
C LEU A 59 -1.71 -17.66 -1.50
N ASP A 60 -0.84 -18.30 -2.27
CA ASP A 60 0.59 -18.46 -2.00
C ASP A 60 1.32 -17.11 -1.90
N MET A 61 0.87 -16.07 -2.62
CA MET A 61 1.40 -14.72 -2.45
C MET A 61 1.23 -14.18 -1.03
N MET A 62 0.23 -14.64 -0.27
CA MET A 62 0.02 -14.17 1.12
C MET A 62 1.22 -14.46 2.03
N GLU A 63 2.01 -15.50 1.74
CA GLU A 63 3.18 -15.86 2.55
C GLU A 63 4.29 -14.79 2.52
N SER A 64 4.34 -14.00 1.45
CA SER A 64 5.32 -12.92 1.25
C SER A 64 4.75 -11.51 1.45
N LEU A 65 3.47 -11.40 1.83
CA LEU A 65 2.83 -10.12 2.16
C LEU A 65 3.42 -9.57 3.46
N ASN A 66 3.95 -8.36 3.39
CA ASN A 66 4.53 -7.66 4.52
C ASN A 66 4.15 -6.17 4.51
N TYR A 67 3.57 -5.70 5.61
CA TYR A 67 3.40 -4.27 5.85
C TYR A 67 4.56 -3.76 6.70
N GLN A 68 5.36 -2.85 6.16
CA GLN A 68 6.34 -2.14 6.96
C GLN A 68 5.67 -0.93 7.60
N VAL A 69 5.29 -1.06 8.86
CA VAL A 69 4.75 0.07 9.61
C VAL A 69 5.90 0.91 10.17
N LEU A 70 5.88 2.21 9.88
CA LEU A 70 6.84 3.21 10.34
C LEU A 70 6.15 4.03 11.43
N GLU A 71 6.59 3.81 12.67
CA GLU A 71 5.99 4.35 13.89
C GLU A 71 7.09 5.06 14.69
N ASP A 72 7.14 6.38 14.60
CA ASP A 72 7.97 7.27 15.42
C ASP A 72 7.08 8.45 15.78
N GLU A 73 6.47 8.40 16.96
CA GLU A 73 5.49 9.40 17.42
C GLU A 73 6.09 10.82 17.42
N ALA A 74 7.36 10.95 17.77
CA ALA A 74 8.02 12.26 17.80
C ALA A 74 8.18 12.88 16.40
N LEU A 75 8.26 12.05 15.35
CA LEU A 75 8.41 12.50 13.96
C LEU A 75 7.09 12.53 13.19
N PHE A 76 6.16 11.63 13.52
CA PHE A 76 5.00 11.34 12.66
C PHE A 76 3.66 11.71 13.28
N ASP A 77 3.56 12.03 14.58
CA ASP A 77 2.28 12.45 15.15
C ASP A 77 1.73 13.71 14.43
N ALA A 78 0.51 13.59 13.91
CA ALA A 78 -0.16 14.56 13.05
C ALA A 78 0.64 15.01 11.81
N ALA A 79 1.66 14.24 11.39
CA ALA A 79 2.47 14.58 10.22
C ALA A 79 1.60 14.64 8.96
N LYS A 80 1.95 15.56 8.05
CA LYS A 80 1.26 15.72 6.77
C LYS A 80 1.91 14.87 5.68
N PRO A 81 1.19 14.56 4.58
CA PRO A 81 1.75 13.82 3.45
C PRO A 81 3.10 14.34 2.92
N ALA A 82 3.35 15.66 3.01
CA ALA A 82 4.62 16.25 2.60
C ALA A 82 5.79 15.82 3.50
N THR A 83 5.60 15.81 4.83
CA THR A 83 6.59 15.35 5.80
C THR A 83 6.86 13.86 5.63
N VAL A 84 5.79 13.07 5.49
CA VAL A 84 5.88 11.63 5.23
C VAL A 84 6.66 11.34 3.95
N ARG A 85 6.38 12.08 2.87
CA ARG A 85 7.09 11.91 1.60
C ARG A 85 8.59 12.15 1.74
N GLU A 86 8.99 13.18 2.47
CA GLU A 86 10.40 13.48 2.66
C GLU A 86 11.12 12.36 3.41
N HIS A 87 10.52 11.85 4.48
CA HIS A 87 11.05 10.67 5.16
C HIS A 87 11.03 9.42 4.26
N PHE A 88 9.97 9.22 3.48
CA PHE A 88 9.85 8.08 2.58
C PHE A 88 10.92 8.08 1.48
N ARG A 89 11.33 9.27 0.99
CA ARG A 89 12.48 9.39 0.10
C ARG A 89 13.77 8.89 0.72
N GLN A 90 14.00 9.21 1.98
CA GLN A 90 15.19 8.75 2.71
C GLN A 90 15.12 7.25 2.95
N TRP A 91 13.99 6.74 3.42
CA TRP A 91 13.77 5.30 3.63
C TRP A 91 13.91 4.49 2.32
N GLY A 92 13.42 5.02 1.19
CA GLY A 92 13.53 4.36 -0.11
C GLY A 92 14.95 4.23 -0.65
N GLN A 93 15.93 4.95 -0.11
CA GLN A 93 17.34 4.86 -0.54
C GLN A 93 18.01 3.55 -0.10
N ASP A 94 17.68 3.04 1.07
CA ASP A 94 18.30 1.85 1.65
C ASP A 94 17.33 0.67 1.82
N ALA A 95 16.01 0.92 1.90
CA ALA A 95 15.01 -0.12 2.11
C ALA A 95 15.04 -1.27 1.09
N PRO A 96 15.14 -1.04 -0.23
CA PRO A 96 15.21 -2.15 -1.18
C PRO A 96 16.39 -3.08 -0.92
N GLN A 97 17.57 -2.50 -0.67
CA GLN A 97 18.78 -3.28 -0.40
C GLN A 97 18.68 -4.02 0.94
N ARG A 98 18.11 -3.39 1.97
CA ARG A 98 17.93 -3.96 3.31
C ARG A 98 16.89 -5.06 3.34
N GLU A 99 15.81 -4.94 2.57
CA GLU A 99 14.68 -5.86 2.59
C GLU A 99 14.77 -6.96 1.52
N GLN A 100 15.25 -6.64 0.33
CA GLN A 100 15.30 -7.55 -0.82
C GLN A 100 16.73 -7.99 -1.16
N GLY A 101 17.76 -7.25 -0.72
CA GLY A 101 19.14 -7.47 -1.14
C GLY A 101 19.47 -6.93 -2.54
N VAL A 102 18.53 -6.22 -3.18
CA VAL A 102 18.64 -5.66 -4.53
C VAL A 102 18.00 -4.27 -4.61
N ALA A 103 18.11 -3.58 -5.76
CA ALA A 103 17.50 -2.28 -5.97
C ALA A 103 15.95 -2.34 -6.00
N ALA A 104 15.30 -1.16 -5.92
CA ALA A 104 13.84 -1.03 -5.90
C ALA A 104 13.12 -1.58 -7.15
N MET A 105 13.81 -1.62 -8.30
CA MET A 105 13.29 -2.09 -9.58
C MET A 105 11.88 -1.53 -9.87
N ARG A 106 10.88 -2.39 -10.13
CA ARG A 106 9.51 -1.98 -10.46
C ARG A 106 8.55 -2.12 -9.27
N SER A 107 9.07 -2.28 -8.06
CA SER A 107 8.25 -2.54 -6.88
C SER A 107 7.54 -1.30 -6.37
N GLN A 108 6.21 -1.41 -6.25
CA GLN A 108 5.36 -0.32 -5.79
C GLN A 108 5.58 0.01 -4.31
N ARG A 109 6.07 -0.97 -3.52
CA ARG A 109 6.44 -0.80 -2.11
C ARG A 109 7.44 0.34 -1.88
N TYR A 110 8.29 0.62 -2.86
CA TYR A 110 9.32 1.66 -2.79
C TYR A 110 8.96 2.95 -3.54
N ASN A 111 7.86 2.96 -4.30
CA ASN A 111 7.37 4.13 -5.02
C ASN A 111 6.18 4.82 -4.33
N PHE A 112 5.46 4.09 -3.49
CA PHE A 112 4.27 4.57 -2.80
C PHE A 112 4.27 4.13 -1.34
N CYS A 113 3.79 5.01 -0.46
CA CYS A 113 3.48 4.67 0.92
C CYS A 113 2.06 5.09 1.28
N VAL A 114 1.51 4.41 2.28
CA VAL A 114 0.20 4.69 2.85
C VAL A 114 0.38 5.61 4.05
N HIS A 115 -0.25 6.78 4.01
CA HIS A 115 -0.29 7.72 5.11
C HIS A 115 -1.65 7.64 5.82
N ILE A 116 -1.59 7.44 7.14
CA ILE A 116 -2.77 7.24 7.99
C ILE A 116 -2.76 8.29 9.09
N ASP A 117 -3.50 9.37 8.84
CA ASP A 117 -3.83 10.37 9.86
C ASP A 117 -5.14 10.02 10.58
N GLU A 118 -5.50 10.85 11.55
CA GLU A 118 -6.72 10.66 12.33
C GLU A 118 -7.98 10.62 11.45
N GLU A 119 -8.07 11.47 10.42
CA GLU A 119 -9.26 11.51 9.55
C GLU A 119 -9.39 10.21 8.74
N ALA A 120 -8.30 9.75 8.12
CA ALA A 120 -8.28 8.49 7.41
C ALA A 120 -8.64 7.31 8.32
N LEU A 121 -8.06 7.25 9.53
CA LEU A 121 -8.37 6.20 10.51
C LEU A 121 -9.85 6.21 10.90
N GLN A 122 -10.40 7.37 11.28
CA GLN A 122 -11.80 7.50 11.67
C GLN A 122 -12.76 7.14 10.52
N SER A 123 -12.42 7.49 9.28
CA SER A 123 -13.22 7.15 8.10
C SER A 123 -13.39 5.65 7.92
N ILE A 124 -12.39 4.86 8.33
CA ILE A 124 -12.36 3.40 8.17
C ILE A 124 -13.05 2.71 9.35
N ILE A 125 -12.74 3.10 10.58
CA ILE A 125 -13.29 2.42 11.77
C ILE A 125 -14.76 2.76 12.05
N SER A 126 -15.26 3.88 11.50
CA SER A 126 -16.68 4.24 11.61
C SER A 126 -17.60 3.30 10.82
N GLY A 127 -17.06 2.57 9.84
CA GLY A 127 -17.80 1.58 9.06
C GLY A 127 -17.92 0.23 9.76
N PRO A 128 -18.86 -0.65 9.34
CA PRO A 128 -18.91 -2.04 9.81
C PRO A 128 -17.57 -2.75 9.57
N PRO A 129 -17.22 -3.84 10.27
CA PRO A 129 -16.08 -4.67 9.88
C PRO A 129 -16.40 -5.53 8.63
N PRO A 130 -15.41 -5.94 7.83
CA PRO A 130 -15.60 -6.90 6.74
C PRO A 130 -16.16 -8.25 7.23
N PRO A 131 -16.95 -8.95 6.40
CA PRO A 131 -17.40 -8.55 5.05
C PRO A 131 -18.63 -7.60 5.05
N GLY A 132 -19.10 -7.17 6.22
CA GLY A 132 -20.34 -6.41 6.37
C GLY A 132 -20.26 -4.94 5.98
N ASP A 133 -19.09 -4.44 5.59
CA ASP A 133 -18.85 -3.06 5.15
C ASP A 133 -19.15 -2.80 3.69
N GLY A 134 -19.35 -3.84 2.87
CA GLY A 134 -19.69 -3.68 1.45
C GLY A 134 -18.63 -2.87 0.70
N LEU A 135 -17.35 -3.15 0.94
CA LEU A 135 -16.15 -2.42 0.48
C LEU A 135 -15.89 -1.07 1.19
N GLY A 136 -16.78 -0.64 2.09
CA GLY A 136 -16.59 0.52 2.96
C GLY A 136 -16.58 1.88 2.24
N THR A 137 -16.64 2.95 3.03
CA THR A 137 -16.46 4.35 2.56
C THR A 137 -15.17 4.97 3.09
N GLY A 138 -14.39 4.19 3.85
CA GLY A 138 -13.14 4.65 4.43
C GLY A 138 -12.06 4.83 3.37
N TYR A 139 -11.10 5.69 3.66
CA TYR A 139 -10.01 5.97 2.74
C TYR A 139 -8.67 6.04 3.48
N VAL A 140 -7.59 5.88 2.71
CA VAL A 140 -6.22 6.18 3.14
C VAL A 140 -5.59 7.16 2.16
N ASN A 141 -4.57 7.88 2.62
CA ASN A 141 -3.83 8.79 1.76
C ASN A 141 -2.67 8.03 1.09
N LEU A 142 -2.67 7.95 -0.24
CA LEU A 142 -1.53 7.39 -0.98
C LEU A 142 -0.50 8.49 -1.25
N VAL A 143 0.74 8.28 -0.82
CA VAL A 143 1.84 9.24 -1.00
C VAL A 143 2.87 8.66 -1.96
N CYS A 144 3.04 9.31 -3.11
CA CYS A 144 4.07 8.95 -4.08
C CYS A 144 5.44 9.50 -3.69
N LEU A 145 6.51 8.74 -3.98
CA LEU A 145 7.90 9.12 -3.77
C LEU A 145 8.26 10.41 -4.55
N GLU A 146 7.90 10.43 -5.82
CA GLU A 146 8.04 11.60 -6.69
C GLU A 146 6.66 12.21 -6.96
N MET A 147 6.58 13.55 -6.91
CA MET A 147 5.47 14.23 -7.57
C MET A 147 5.66 13.94 -9.07
N LEU A 148 4.83 13.09 -9.65
CA LEU A 148 4.59 13.18 -11.08
C LEU A 148 4.21 14.64 -11.34
N GLY A 149 5.00 15.35 -12.14
CA GLY A 149 4.83 16.78 -12.39
C GLY A 149 3.34 17.10 -12.60
N GLY A 150 2.84 18.02 -11.79
CA GLY A 150 1.43 18.23 -11.47
C GLY A 150 0.40 17.76 -12.50
N VAL A 151 -0.39 16.76 -12.11
CA VAL A 151 -1.76 16.62 -12.60
C VAL A 151 -2.65 17.18 -11.50
N ARG A 152 -3.08 18.44 -11.67
CA ARG A 152 -4.25 18.95 -10.95
C ARG A 152 -5.40 18.02 -11.33
N ALA A 153 -6.13 17.54 -10.33
CA ALA A 153 -7.39 16.85 -10.56
C ALA A 153 -8.35 17.82 -11.26
N GLU A 154 -8.37 17.77 -12.58
CA GLU A 154 -9.47 18.27 -13.37
C GLU A 154 -10.38 17.08 -13.64
N SER A 155 -11.60 17.20 -13.14
CA SER A 155 -12.72 16.30 -13.35
C SER A 155 -13.00 16.06 -14.83
N GLU A 156 -13.38 14.80 -15.14
CA GLU A 156 -14.10 14.34 -16.35
C GLU A 156 -13.33 14.51 -17.67
N THR A 157 -13.05 13.52 -18.49
CA THR A 157 -13.83 12.37 -18.99
C THR A 157 -12.87 11.48 -19.78
N ASP A 158 -13.20 10.19 -19.85
CA ASP A 158 -12.94 9.28 -20.98
C ASP A 158 -11.62 9.46 -21.77
N ASP A 159 -10.58 8.72 -21.40
CA ASP A 159 -10.07 7.70 -22.32
C ASP A 159 -9.01 6.82 -21.64
N THR A 160 -9.11 5.54 -21.90
CA THR A 160 -8.33 4.50 -21.22
C THR A 160 -6.96 4.41 -21.88
N LYS A 161 -5.91 4.89 -21.22
CA LYS A 161 -4.55 4.37 -21.44
C LYS A 161 -3.64 4.61 -20.24
N LEU A 162 -3.68 3.66 -19.31
CA LEU A 162 -2.60 3.43 -18.36
C LEU A 162 -1.41 2.85 -19.12
N ASP A 163 -0.65 3.71 -19.80
CA ASP A 163 0.69 3.37 -20.27
C ASP A 163 1.64 3.38 -19.05
N ARG A 164 1.84 2.18 -18.53
CA ARG A 164 3.03 1.63 -17.81
C ARG A 164 3.92 2.61 -17.03
N CYS A 165 3.91 2.43 -15.71
CA CYS A 165 5.16 2.29 -14.93
C CYS A 165 5.49 0.79 -14.83
#